data_AF-A0A934BXE7-F1
#
_entry.id   AF-A0A934BXE7-F1
#
_cell.length_a   1.000
_cell.length_b   1.000
_cell.length_c   1.000
_cell.angle_alpha   90.00
_cell.angle_beta   90.00
_cell.angle_gamma   90.00
#
_symmetry.space_group_name_H-M   'P 1'
#
loop_
_entity.id
_entity.type
_entity.pdbx_description
1 polymer ?
#
loop_
_entity_poly.entity_id
_entity_poly.type
_entity_poly.pdbx_seq_one_letter_code
_entity_poly.pdbx_strand_id
1 'polypeptide(L)'
;MPRIITDVCTARPIHLGVIDGITTLNWSEGPWVKGKEQKIARPGVLICGFDPVATDVVGTRVMGFENVRAPRGTVPFGPGDNHLVMAERAGLGTCEASRIDVVGEPIAKVRSREFPA
;
A
#
# COMPACT_ATOMS: atom_id res chain seq x y z
N MET A 1 -15.35 3.24 -1.96
CA MET A 1 -14.38 3.42 -0.86
C MET A 1 -13.26 4.40 -1.19
N PRO A 2 -12.42 4.23 -2.23
CA PRO A 2 -11.25 5.12 -2.44
C PRO A 2 -11.54 6.63 -2.47
N ARG A 3 -12.65 7.03 -3.11
CA ARG A 3 -13.06 8.46 -3.22
C ARG A 3 -13.37 9.07 -1.86
N ILE A 4 -14.21 8.41 -1.07
CA ILE A 4 -14.59 8.87 0.27
C ILE A 4 -13.36 9.00 1.18
N ILE A 5 -12.45 8.03 1.13
CA ILE A 5 -11.20 8.10 1.92
C ILE A 5 -10.34 9.28 1.48
N THR A 6 -10.24 9.54 0.18
CA THR A 6 -9.52 10.70 -0.37
C THR A 6 -10.15 12.01 0.12
N ASP A 7 -11.48 12.13 0.07
CA ASP A 7 -12.21 13.32 0.55
C ASP A 7 -11.96 13.55 2.04
N VAL A 8 -12.01 12.50 2.87
CA VAL A 8 -11.71 12.62 4.31
C VAL A 8 -10.27 13.05 4.56
N CYS A 9 -9.30 12.49 3.82
CA CYS A 9 -7.89 12.82 3.99
C CYS A 9 -7.57 14.24 3.49
N THR A 10 -8.31 14.78 2.51
CA THR A 10 -8.16 16.19 2.09
C THR A 10 -8.78 17.14 3.12
N ALA A 11 -9.90 16.77 3.73
CA ALA A 11 -10.51 17.55 4.81
C ALA A 11 -9.67 17.54 6.09
N ARG A 12 -9.01 16.42 6.40
CA ARG A 12 -8.12 16.25 7.55
C ARG A 12 -6.83 15.53 7.13
N PRO A 13 -5.79 16.29 6.73
CA PRO A 13 -4.51 15.73 6.30
C PRO A 13 -3.88 14.79 7.33
N ILE A 14 -3.32 13.69 6.83
CA ILE A 14 -2.53 12.75 7.62
C ILE A 14 -1.12 13.33 7.76
N HIS A 15 -0.66 13.46 9.01
CA HIS A 15 0.66 14.02 9.31
C HIS A 15 1.72 12.93 9.50
N LEU A 16 1.31 11.70 9.82
CA LEU A 16 2.19 10.55 9.98
C LEU A 16 1.43 9.28 9.57
N GLY A 17 1.92 8.60 8.53
CA GLY A 17 1.47 7.27 8.16
C GLY A 17 2.36 6.21 8.81
N VAL A 18 1.74 5.16 9.35
CA VAL A 18 2.44 3.99 9.89
C VAL A 18 1.75 2.73 9.37
N ILE A 19 2.52 1.83 8.78
CA ILE A 19 2.07 0.52 8.29
C ILE A 19 2.83 -0.55 9.07
N ASP A 20 2.07 -1.36 9.80
CA ASP A 20 2.56 -2.55 10.49
C ASP A 20 2.47 -3.76 9.56
N GLY A 21 3.64 -4.28 9.17
CA GLY A 21 3.81 -5.52 8.44
C GLY A 21 4.63 -6.55 9.22
N ILE A 22 4.70 -6.46 10.56
CA ILE A 22 5.47 -7.41 11.38
C ILE A 22 4.84 -8.80 11.25
N THR A 23 3.52 -8.88 11.41
CA THR A 23 2.72 -10.08 11.16
C THR A 23 1.35 -9.66 10.65
N THR A 24 0.92 -10.24 9.54
CA THR A 24 -0.30 -9.83 8.83
C THR A 24 -0.99 -11.03 8.17
N LEU A 25 -2.15 -10.80 7.55
CA LEU A 25 -2.86 -11.79 6.74
C LEU A 25 -2.64 -11.45 5.26
N ASN A 26 -2.30 -12.46 4.46
CA ASN A 26 -2.28 -12.31 3.01
C ASN A 26 -3.64 -12.69 2.37
N TRP A 27 -3.81 -12.32 1.10
CA TRP A 27 -4.97 -12.61 0.22
C TRP A 27 -6.30 -11.91 0.50
N SER A 28 -6.60 -11.58 1.75
CA SER A 28 -7.91 -11.11 2.16
C SER A 28 -7.86 -10.28 3.44
N GLU A 29 -8.89 -9.48 3.65
CA GLU A 29 -9.17 -8.72 4.87
C GLU A 29 -9.37 -9.61 6.10
N GLY A 30 -9.79 -10.87 5.91
CA GLY A 30 -9.99 -11.81 7.01
C GLY A 30 -10.74 -13.10 6.64
N PRO A 31 -10.96 -13.98 7.62
CA PRO A 31 -11.52 -15.34 7.45
C PRO A 31 -12.96 -15.38 6.92
N TRP A 32 -13.69 -14.26 6.97
CA TRP A 32 -15.06 -14.17 6.42
C TRP A 32 -15.11 -14.13 4.88
N VAL A 33 -13.99 -13.84 4.21
CA VAL A 33 -13.95 -13.80 2.75
C VAL A 33 -13.77 -15.22 2.21
N LYS A 34 -14.81 -15.73 1.57
CA LYS A 34 -14.82 -17.07 0.98
C LYS A 34 -14.00 -17.12 -0.31
N GLY A 35 -13.45 -18.29 -0.62
CA GLY A 35 -12.76 -18.55 -1.91
C GLY A 35 -11.30 -18.13 -1.98
N LYS A 36 -10.71 -17.65 -0.88
CA LYS A 36 -9.26 -17.42 -0.76
C LYS A 36 -8.74 -18.00 0.56
N GLU A 37 -7.77 -18.90 0.48
CA GLU A 37 -7.08 -19.42 1.67
C GLU A 37 -6.18 -18.32 2.25
N GLN A 38 -6.57 -17.73 3.38
CA GLN A 38 -5.72 -16.74 4.05
C GLN A 38 -4.60 -17.45 4.81
N LYS A 39 -3.40 -16.88 4.77
CA LYS A 39 -2.24 -17.35 5.54
C LYS A 39 -1.67 -16.18 6.34
N ILE A 40 -1.12 -16.52 7.50
CA ILE A 40 -0.34 -15.56 8.29
C ILE A 40 0.96 -15.34 7.53
N ALA A 41 1.19 -14.09 7.10
CA ALA A 41 2.44 -13.63 6.52
C ALA A 41 3.26 -12.88 7.59
N ARG A 42 4.58 -12.98 7.54
CA ARG A 42 5.49 -12.30 8.46
C ARG A 42 6.58 -11.54 7.71
N PRO A 43 6.24 -10.44 7.00
CA PRO A 43 7.23 -9.58 6.35
C PRO A 43 8.27 -9.00 7.32
N GLY A 44 7.91 -8.79 8.59
CA GLY A 44 8.83 -8.32 9.61
C GLY A 44 9.22 -6.85 9.47
N VAL A 45 8.37 -6.03 8.85
CA VAL A 45 8.64 -4.61 8.59
C VAL A 45 7.69 -3.69 9.33
N LEU A 46 8.18 -2.50 9.67
CA LEU A 46 7.39 -1.33 10.03
C LEU A 46 7.76 -0.22 9.05
N ILE A 47 6.77 0.38 8.40
CA ILE A 47 6.99 1.46 7.43
C ILE A 47 6.33 2.70 7.98
N CYS A 48 7.04 3.82 8.01
CA CYS A 48 6.50 5.09 8.45
C CYS A 48 6.97 6.24 7.57
N GLY A 49 6.15 7.29 7.47
CA GLY A 49 6.49 8.47 6.69
C GLY A 49 5.50 9.61 6.89
N PHE A 50 5.95 10.82 6.56
CA PHE A 50 5.15 12.04 6.64
C PHE A 50 4.31 12.29 5.38
N ASP A 51 4.60 11.57 4.29
CA ASP A 51 3.76 11.50 3.10
C ASP A 51 2.99 10.16 3.13
N PRO A 52 1.65 10.18 3.34
CA PRO A 52 0.85 8.96 3.48
C PRO A 52 0.76 8.17 2.19
N VAL A 53 0.77 8.82 1.02
CA VAL A 53 0.72 8.15 -0.28
C VAL A 53 2.04 7.46 -0.55
N ALA A 54 3.16 8.15 -0.33
CA ALA A 54 4.49 7.57 -0.51
C ALA A 54 4.73 6.39 0.44
N THR A 55 4.24 6.47 1.68
CA THR A 55 4.34 5.40 2.66
C THR A 55 3.59 4.14 2.18
N ASP A 56 2.38 4.29 1.64
CA ASP A 56 1.59 3.18 1.10
C ASP A 56 2.16 2.64 -0.23
N VAL A 57 2.82 3.48 -1.02
CA VAL A 57 3.59 3.05 -2.21
C VAL A 57 4.74 2.13 -1.80
N VAL A 58 5.50 2.50 -0.76
CA VAL A 58 6.57 1.65 -0.23
C VAL A 58 5.98 0.33 0.27
N GLY A 59 4.88 0.37 1.04
CA GLY A 59 4.16 -0.84 1.47
C GLY A 59 3.73 -1.73 0.31
N THR A 60 3.18 -1.14 -0.75
CA THR A 60 2.77 -1.84 -1.98
C THR A 60 3.94 -2.54 -2.66
N ARG A 61 5.09 -1.89 -2.74
CA ARG A 61 6.32 -2.49 -3.30
C ARG A 61 6.92 -3.55 -2.41
N VAL A 62 6.85 -3.39 -1.08
CA VAL A 62 7.24 -4.42 -0.11
C VAL A 62 6.37 -5.67 -0.23
N MET A 63 5.07 -5.52 -0.51
CA MET A 63 4.19 -6.64 -0.87
C MET A 63 4.53 -7.28 -2.23
N GLY A 64 5.44 -6.68 -3.01
CA GLY A 64 5.96 -7.25 -4.25
C GLY A 64 5.31 -6.74 -5.52
N PHE A 65 4.39 -5.76 -5.45
CA PHE A 65 3.77 -5.15 -6.61
C PHE A 65 4.62 -3.99 -7.14
N GLU A 66 5.23 -4.17 -8.32
CA GLU A 66 6.07 -3.12 -8.92
C GLU A 66 5.23 -2.03 -9.62
N ASN A 67 4.11 -2.39 -10.26
CA ASN A 67 3.25 -1.43 -10.95
C ASN A 67 2.28 -0.72 -10.00
N VAL A 68 2.80 0.14 -9.13
CA VAL A 68 2.00 0.92 -8.16
C VAL A 68 1.01 1.88 -8.80
N ARG A 69 1.26 2.27 -10.07
CA ARG A 69 0.38 3.14 -10.86
C ARG A 69 -0.55 2.36 -11.80
N ALA A 70 -0.72 1.05 -11.56
CA ALA A 70 -1.60 0.21 -12.36
C ALA A 70 -3.01 0.82 -12.50
N PRO A 71 -3.63 0.74 -13.69
CA PRO A 71 -4.96 1.30 -13.91
C PRO A 71 -6.02 0.51 -13.13
N ARG A 72 -7.22 1.10 -13.01
CA ARG A 72 -8.40 0.44 -12.43
C ARG A 72 -8.57 -0.96 -13.03
N GLY A 73 -8.80 -1.96 -12.17
CA GLY A 73 -9.04 -3.33 -12.63
C GLY A 73 -7.77 -4.15 -12.84
N THR A 74 -6.58 -3.57 -12.66
CA THR A 74 -5.29 -4.26 -12.82
C THR A 74 -4.64 -4.45 -11.46
N VAL A 75 -4.07 -5.62 -11.20
CA VAL A 75 -3.32 -5.93 -9.97
C VAL A 75 -2.25 -4.85 -9.72
N PRO A 76 -2.15 -4.31 -8.48
CA PRO A 76 -2.83 -4.73 -7.26
C PRO A 76 -4.27 -4.21 -7.06
N PHE A 77 -4.78 -3.34 -7.93
CA PHE A 77 -6.09 -2.67 -7.81
C PHE A 77 -7.22 -3.41 -8.58
N GLY A 78 -7.22 -4.74 -8.55
CA GLY A 78 -8.14 -5.60 -9.32
C GLY A 78 -9.64 -5.28 -9.18
N PRO A 79 -10.20 -5.09 -7.98
CA PRO A 79 -11.64 -4.82 -7.83
C PRO A 79 -12.02 -3.33 -7.85
N GLY A 80 -11.05 -2.40 -7.98
CA GLY A 80 -11.29 -1.00 -7.64
C GLY A 80 -10.45 0.04 -8.39
N ASP A 81 -10.74 1.31 -8.08
CA ASP A 81 -9.89 2.43 -8.50
C ASP A 81 -8.55 2.35 -7.76
N ASN A 82 -7.45 2.71 -8.44
CA ASN A 82 -6.15 2.88 -7.80
C ASN A 82 -6.20 4.08 -6.84
N HIS A 83 -6.26 3.80 -5.54
CA HIS A 83 -6.38 4.83 -4.52
C HIS A 83 -5.10 5.66 -4.37
N LEU A 84 -3.92 5.12 -4.67
CA LEU A 84 -2.66 5.87 -4.63
C LEU A 84 -2.64 6.99 -5.68
N VAL A 85 -3.03 6.68 -6.93
CA VAL A 85 -3.12 7.67 -8.00
C VAL A 85 -4.24 8.68 -7.74
N MET A 86 -5.36 8.23 -7.16
CA MET A 86 -6.46 9.12 -6.78
C MET A 86 -6.02 10.11 -5.69
N ALA A 87 -5.34 9.63 -4.64
CA ALA A 87 -4.85 10.47 -3.54
C ALA A 87 -3.74 11.44 -4.00
N GLU A 88 -2.83 10.99 -4.87
CA GLU A 88 -1.82 11.88 -5.48
C GLU A 88 -2.47 13.02 -6.25
N ARG A 89 -3.50 12.74 -7.08
CA ARG A 89 -4.24 13.79 -7.82
C ARG A 89 -4.95 14.78 -6.91
N ALA A 90 -5.31 14.37 -5.70
CA ALA A 90 -5.89 15.23 -4.68
C ALA A 90 -4.84 16.01 -3.86
N GLY A 91 -3.55 15.85 -4.16
CA GLY A 91 -2.45 16.57 -3.49
C GLY A 91 -2.07 16.00 -2.12
N LEU A 92 -2.45 14.75 -1.81
CA LEU A 92 -2.18 14.12 -0.50
C LEU A 92 -0.78 13.52 -0.38
N GLY A 93 -0.01 13.49 -1.47
CA GLY A 93 1.31 12.89 -1.50
C GLY A 93 1.73 12.44 -2.90
N THR A 94 2.84 11.71 -3.01
CA THR A 94 3.35 11.19 -4.29
C THR A 94 3.23 9.66 -4.39
N CYS A 95 2.78 9.15 -5.54
CA CYS A 95 2.90 7.73 -5.89
C CYS A 95 3.96 7.45 -6.96
N GLU A 96 4.73 8.46 -7.33
CA GLU A 96 5.92 8.34 -8.16
C GLU A 96 7.11 7.79 -7.35
N ALA A 97 7.42 6.50 -7.53
CA ALA A 97 8.43 5.80 -6.74
C ALA A 97 9.84 6.40 -6.86
N SER A 98 10.19 7.02 -7.99
CA SER A 98 11.48 7.69 -8.19
C SER A 98 11.66 8.95 -7.34
N ARG A 99 10.56 9.49 -6.77
CA ARG A 99 10.55 10.68 -5.91
C ARG A 99 10.42 10.35 -4.42
N ILE A 100 10.40 9.07 -4.06
CA ILE A 100 10.28 8.62 -2.67
C ILE A 100 11.67 8.26 -2.17
N ASP A 101 12.14 9.00 -1.17
CA ASP A 101 13.37 8.66 -0.46
C ASP A 101 13.06 7.62 0.62
N VAL A 102 13.71 6.46 0.53
CA VAL A 102 13.51 5.35 1.46
C VAL A 102 14.75 5.27 2.35
N VAL A 103 14.57 5.65 3.61
CA VAL A 103 15.60 5.54 4.64
C VAL A 103 15.41 4.21 5.40
N GLY A 104 16.50 3.49 5.66
CA GLY A 104 16.49 2.19 6.34
C GLY A 104 16.84 1.04 5.39
N GLU A 105 16.22 -0.13 5.61
CA GLU A 105 16.51 -1.31 4.79
C GLU A 105 15.92 -1.14 3.36
N PRO A 106 16.71 -1.38 2.29
CA PRO A 106 16.21 -1.29 0.92
C PRO A 106 15.01 -2.20 0.65
N ILE A 107 13.99 -1.69 -0.06
CA ILE A 107 12.78 -2.44 -0.45
C ILE A 107 13.13 -3.81 -1.03
N ALA A 108 14.15 -3.89 -1.89
CA ALA A 108 14.57 -5.14 -2.54
C ALA A 108 14.94 -6.27 -1.55
N LYS A 109 15.43 -5.94 -0.35
CA LYS A 109 15.81 -6.92 0.67
C LYS A 109 14.65 -7.32 1.60
N VAL A 110 13.68 -6.43 1.78
CA VAL A 110 12.50 -6.66 2.63
C VAL A 110 11.24 -7.03 1.85
N ARG A 111 11.34 -7.13 0.52
CA ARG A 111 10.24 -7.56 -0.36
C ARG A 111 9.74 -8.93 0.07
N SER A 112 8.50 -9.01 0.50
CA SER A 112 7.89 -10.25 0.96
C SER A 112 7.67 -11.20 -0.22
N ARG A 113 7.89 -12.49 0.04
CA ARG A 113 7.60 -13.61 -0.88
C ARG A 113 6.28 -14.30 -0.56
N GLU A 114 5.58 -13.83 0.46
CA GLU A 114 4.35 -14.43 0.97
C GLU A 114 3.10 -13.80 0.33
N PHE A 115 3.27 -12.73 -0.44
CA PHE A 115 2.21 -12.13 -1.26
C PHE A 115 2.43 -12.50 -2.73
N PRO A 116 1.38 -12.87 -3.46
CA PRO A 116 1.47 -13.14 -4.90
C PRO A 116 1.79 -11.84 -5.65
N ALA A 117 2.64 -11.94 -6.68
CA ALA A 117 2.73 -10.93 -7.73
C ALA A 117 1.55 -11.05 -8.69
#